data_AF-A0A2V6F9H0-F1
#
_entry.id   AF-A0A2V6F9H0-F1
#
_cell.length_a   1.000
_cell.length_b   1.000
_cell.length_c   1.000
_cell.angle_alpha   90.00
_cell.angle_beta   90.00
_cell.angle_gamma   90.00
#
_symmetry.space_group_name_H-M   'P 1'
#
loop_
_entity.id
_entity.type
_entity.pdbx_description
1 polymer ?
#
loop_
_entity_poly.entity_id
_entity_poly.type
_entity_poly.pdbx_seq_one_letter_code
_entity_poly.pdbx_strand_id
1 'polypeptide(L)'
;PWGNPYIITVDLNGDNKCRDAFYKSGLVSQIPNGGDKGLNGLFRSVATDPNSFEANKPIMVWSFGPDGLINSQQKANVGMNKDNILSW
;
A
#
# COMPACT_ATOMS: atom_id res chain seq x y z
N PRO A 1 -13.75 -9.54 -20.48
CA PRO A 1 -12.76 -10.33 -19.71
C PRO A 1 -12.03 -9.40 -18.73
N TRP A 2 -12.01 -9.75 -17.44
CA TRP A 2 -11.72 -8.87 -16.28
C TRP A 2 -10.38 -8.14 -16.37
N GLY A 3 -10.40 -6.96 -16.99
CA GLY A 3 -9.21 -6.27 -17.51
C GLY A 3 -8.10 -6.01 -16.49
N ASN A 4 -8.42 -5.94 -15.19
CA ASN A 4 -7.45 -5.68 -14.13
C ASN A 4 -7.66 -6.67 -12.98
N PRO A 5 -6.70 -7.56 -12.69
CA PRO A 5 -6.77 -8.45 -11.54
C PRO A 5 -6.71 -7.65 -10.22
N TYR A 6 -7.49 -8.08 -9.24
CA TYR A 6 -7.41 -7.57 -7.88
C TYR A 6 -6.34 -8.31 -7.08
N ILE A 7 -5.61 -7.55 -6.28
CA ILE A 7 -4.67 -8.03 -5.28
C ILE A 7 -5.40 -7.94 -3.94
N ILE A 8 -5.49 -9.08 -3.27
CA ILE A 8 -6.16 -9.20 -1.97
C ILE A 8 -5.12 -9.65 -0.95
N THR A 9 -4.94 -8.84 0.07
CA THR A 9 -4.11 -9.14 1.24
C THR A 9 -5.03 -9.47 2.40
N VAL A 10 -4.79 -10.60 3.07
CA VAL A 10 -5.58 -11.07 4.20
C VAL A 10 -4.68 -11.28 5.40
N ASP A 11 -5.13 -10.84 6.56
CA ASP A 11 -4.51 -11.13 7.84
C ASP A 11 -4.67 -12.61 8.18
N LEU A 12 -3.55 -13.32 8.31
CA LEU A 12 -3.50 -14.73 8.69
C LEU A 12 -3.06 -14.96 10.14
N ASN A 13 -2.46 -13.96 10.79
CA ASN A 13 -1.95 -14.10 12.16
C ASN A 13 -2.96 -13.59 13.21
N GLY A 14 -4.03 -12.91 12.78
CA GLY A 14 -5.14 -12.45 13.63
C GLY A 14 -4.83 -11.19 14.43
N ASP A 15 -3.81 -10.41 14.03
CA ASP A 15 -3.46 -9.15 14.69
C ASP A 15 -4.25 -7.93 14.19
N ASN A 16 -5.22 -8.16 13.30
CA ASN A 16 -6.06 -7.19 12.60
C ASN A 16 -5.29 -6.22 11.71
N LYS A 17 -4.09 -6.60 11.26
CA LYS A 17 -3.28 -5.79 10.36
C LYS A 17 -2.92 -6.55 9.10
N CYS A 18 -2.80 -5.80 8.02
CA CYS A 18 -2.39 -6.31 6.72
C CYS A 18 -1.11 -5.63 6.27
N ARG A 19 -0.21 -6.45 5.73
CA ARG A 19 1.04 -6.01 5.10
C ARG A 19 1.20 -6.73 3.78
N ASP A 20 1.43 -5.99 2.71
CA ASP A 20 1.77 -6.55 1.40
C ASP A 20 3.14 -6.09 0.90
N ALA A 21 3.63 -6.71 -0.17
CA ALA A 21 4.97 -6.45 -0.68
C ALA A 21 5.13 -5.04 -1.28
N PHE A 22 4.04 -4.38 -1.68
CA PHE A 22 4.06 -3.09 -2.37
C PHE A 22 3.88 -1.94 -1.37
N TYR A 23 2.78 -1.95 -0.61
CA TYR A 23 2.43 -0.96 0.40
C TYR A 23 3.29 -1.02 1.67
N LYS A 24 4.06 -2.08 1.92
CA LYS A 24 5.06 -2.04 3.00
C LYS A 24 6.19 -1.06 2.73
N SER A 25 6.49 -0.79 1.45
CA SER A 25 7.62 0.03 1.03
C SER A 25 7.47 1.48 1.45
N GLY A 26 8.49 2.06 2.08
CA GLY A 26 8.51 3.48 2.41
C GLY A 26 8.54 4.39 1.17
N LEU A 27 9.05 3.89 0.03
CA LEU A 27 9.01 4.64 -1.22
C LEU A 27 7.57 4.87 -1.69
N VAL A 28 6.71 3.87 -1.49
CA VAL A 28 5.29 3.91 -1.84
C VAL A 28 4.46 4.61 -0.76
N SER A 29 4.64 4.26 0.51
CA SER A 29 3.64 4.55 1.56
C SER A 29 4.01 5.69 2.50
N GLN A 30 5.26 6.15 2.53
CA GLN A 30 5.66 7.19 3.49
C GLN A 30 5.08 8.56 3.13
N ILE A 31 4.59 9.29 4.14
CA ILE A 31 4.29 10.72 4.01
C ILE A 31 5.57 11.53 4.31
N PRO A 32 6.04 12.41 3.41
CA PRO A 32 7.14 13.32 3.72
C PRO A 32 6.85 14.14 4.98
N ASN A 33 7.78 14.14 5.93
CA ASN A 33 7.62 14.80 7.24
C ASN A 33 6.43 14.29 8.09
N GLY A 34 5.87 13.11 7.77
CA GLY A 34 4.72 12.52 8.47
C GLY A 34 5.06 11.63 9.66
N GLY A 35 6.35 11.46 10.00
CA GLY A 35 6.80 10.50 11.01
C GLY A 35 6.44 9.06 10.62
N ASP A 36 5.80 8.33 11.54
CA ASP A 36 5.33 6.96 11.33
C ASP A 36 3.97 6.88 10.61
N LYS A 37 3.35 8.02 10.28
CA LYS A 37 2.11 8.04 9.49
C LYS A 37 2.41 7.74 8.03
N GLY A 38 1.66 6.80 7.46
CA GLY A 38 1.69 6.44 6.05
C GLY A 38 0.49 6.98 5.27
N LEU A 39 0.63 6.99 3.94
CA LEU A 39 -0.43 7.32 3.00
C LEU A 39 -1.60 6.33 3.14
N ASN A 40 -2.81 6.75 2.78
CA ASN A 40 -4.03 5.92 2.81
C ASN A 40 -4.37 5.31 4.17
N GLY A 41 -3.93 5.95 5.27
CA GLY A 41 -4.16 5.45 6.63
C GLY A 41 -3.24 4.30 7.03
N LEU A 42 -2.19 4.02 6.26
CA LEU A 42 -1.11 3.12 6.67
C LEU A 42 -0.32 3.73 7.83
N PHE A 43 0.40 2.89 8.55
CA PHE A 43 1.34 3.31 9.58
C PHE A 43 2.59 2.44 9.54
N ARG A 44 3.72 2.99 9.99
CA ARG A 44 4.98 2.26 10.11
C ARG A 44 4.95 1.46 11.42
N SER A 45 4.96 0.14 11.32
CA SER A 45 4.90 -0.76 12.48
C SER A 45 6.24 -0.87 13.21
N VAL A 46 7.36 -0.61 12.51
CA VAL A 46 8.72 -0.65 13.07
C VAL A 46 9.46 0.63 12.66
N ALA A 47 9.64 1.57 13.60
CA ALA A 47 10.18 2.92 13.31
C ALA A 47 11.54 2.91 12.57
N THR A 48 12.40 1.93 12.87
CA THR A 48 13.73 1.76 12.27
C THR A 48 13.72 1.06 10.91
N ASP A 49 12.61 0.42 10.53
CA ASP A 49 12.47 -0.25 9.24
C ASP A 49 11.62 0.61 8.29
N PRO A 50 12.22 1.19 7.23
CA PRO A 50 11.49 1.99 6.26
C PRO A 50 10.47 1.17 5.46
N ASN A 51 10.53 -0.16 5.50
CA ASN A 51 9.68 -1.08 4.74
C ASN A 51 8.70 -1.87 5.62
N SER A 52 8.26 -1.26 6.72
CA SER A 52 7.36 -1.86 7.71
C SER A 52 5.97 -1.22 7.75
N PHE A 53 5.53 -0.60 6.65
CA PHE A 53 4.19 0.00 6.59
C PHE A 53 3.08 -1.06 6.54
N GLU A 54 2.02 -0.84 7.30
CA GLU A 54 0.88 -1.76 7.44
C GLU A 54 -0.44 -0.99 7.48
N ALA A 55 -1.52 -1.67 7.10
CA ALA A 55 -2.88 -1.19 7.30
C ALA A 55 -3.44 -1.74 8.61
N ASN A 56 -4.14 -0.91 9.37
CA ASN A 56 -4.91 -1.35 10.55
C ASN A 56 -6.28 -1.90 10.11
N LYS A 57 -6.26 -2.91 9.24
CA LYS A 57 -7.43 -3.59 8.66
C LYS A 57 -7.06 -5.07 8.42
N PRO A 58 -8.01 -6.01 8.61
CA PRO A 58 -7.76 -7.44 8.40
C PRO A 58 -7.74 -7.85 6.93
N ILE A 59 -8.17 -6.96 6.01
CA ILE A 59 -8.19 -7.20 4.57
C ILE A 59 -7.81 -5.90 3.85
N MET A 60 -6.96 -6.01 2.83
CA MET A 60 -6.73 -4.95 1.82
C MET A 60 -7.07 -5.48 0.44
N VAL A 61 -7.72 -4.66 -0.38
CA VAL A 61 -8.05 -4.96 -1.76
C VAL A 61 -7.64 -3.78 -2.61
N TRP A 62 -6.87 -4.02 -3.66
CA TRP A 62 -6.47 -3.00 -4.63
C TRP A 62 -6.16 -3.65 -5.99
N SER A 63 -5.90 -2.87 -7.02
CA SER A 63 -5.54 -3.39 -8.35
C SER A 63 -4.43 -2.56 -8.97
N PHE A 64 -3.91 -2.97 -10.13
CA PHE A 64 -3.01 -2.13 -10.93
C PHE A 64 -3.74 -1.12 -11.81
N GLY A 65 -5.04 -0.95 -11.60
CA GLY A 65 -5.88 -0.05 -12.38
C GLY A 65 -5.96 -0.40 -13.87
N PRO A 66 -6.68 0.42 -14.67
CA PRO A 66 -7.00 0.14 -16.08
C PRO A 66 -5.83 0.00 -17.03
N ASP A 67 -4.70 0.65 -16.75
CA ASP A 67 -3.52 0.61 -17.62
C ASP A 67 -2.42 -0.35 -17.09
N GLY A 68 -2.57 -0.88 -15.88
CA GLY A 68 -1.62 -1.82 -15.26
C GLY A 68 -0.29 -1.18 -14.83
N LEU A 69 -0.17 0.14 -14.87
CA LEU A 69 1.09 0.85 -14.73
C LEU A 69 1.36 1.27 -13.28
N ILE A 70 2.32 0.62 -12.64
CA ILE A 70 2.76 0.95 -11.28
C ILE A 70 4.26 1.23 -11.21
N ASN A 71 4.68 1.97 -10.19
CA ASN A 71 6.08 2.20 -9.88
C ASN A 71 6.34 2.06 -8.37
N SER A 72 7.06 1.00 -7.99
CA SER A 72 7.43 0.71 -6.60
C SER A 72 8.47 1.68 -6.00
N GLN A 73 9.06 2.53 -6.84
CA GLN A 73 10.00 3.59 -6.44
C GLN A 73 9.32 4.96 -6.31
N GLN A 74 8.00 5.04 -6.53
CA GLN A 74 7.23 6.27 -6.43
C GLN A 74 6.17 6.18 -5.34
N LYS A 75 5.83 7.33 -4.77
CA LYS A 75 4.77 7.45 -3.75
C LYS A 75 3.42 7.01 -4.32
N ALA A 76 2.57 6.47 -3.45
CA ALA A 76 1.24 5.96 -3.80
C ALA A 76 0.32 7.04 -4.41
N ASN A 77 0.53 8.30 -4.04
CA ASN A 77 -0.29 9.44 -4.43
C ASN A 77 0.32 10.31 -5.54
N VAL A 78 1.30 9.79 -6.28
CA VAL A 78 1.99 10.52 -7.36
C VAL A 78 1.99 9.70 -8.65
N GLY A 79 1.86 10.40 -9.80
CA GLY A 79 1.94 9.84 -11.15
C GLY A 79 1.08 8.58 -11.34
N MET A 80 1.60 7.58 -12.04
CA MET A 80 0.88 6.34 -12.37
C MET A 80 0.31 5.59 -11.16
N ASN A 81 0.96 5.67 -9.99
CA ASN A 81 0.43 5.04 -8.78
C ASN A 81 -0.88 5.69 -8.34
N LYS A 82 -0.98 7.02 -8.40
CA LYS A 82 -2.17 7.74 -7.95
C LYS A 82 -3.44 7.24 -8.66
N ASP A 83 -3.30 6.94 -9.95
CA ASP A 83 -4.42 6.58 -10.81
C ASP A 83 -4.79 5.10 -10.68
N ASN A 84 -3.83 4.25 -10.29
CA ASN A 84 -3.96 2.80 -10.39
C ASN A 84 -4.15 2.07 -9.06
N ILE A 85 -3.49 2.51 -8.00
CA ILE A 85 -3.45 1.74 -6.74
C ILE A 85 -4.35 2.33 -5.64
N LEU A 86 -4.92 3.51 -5.86
CA LEU A 86 -5.77 4.22 -4.89
C LEU A 86 -7.27 4.01 -5.07
N SER A 87 -7.68 3.29 -6.11
CA SER A 87 -9.10 2.96 -6.38
C SER A 87 -9.49 1.69 -5.61
N TRP A 88 -9.93 1.90 -4.37
CA TRP A 88 -10.57 0.90 -3.51
C TRP A 88 -11.81 1.49 -2.84
#